data_AF-A0A0R3RPY5-F1
#
_entry.id   AF-A0A0R3RPY5-F1
#
_cell.length_a   1.000
_cell.length_b   1.000
_cell.length_c   1.000
_cell.angle_alpha   90.00
_cell.angle_beta   90.00
_cell.angle_gamma   90.00
#
_symmetry.space_group_name_H-M   'P 1'
#
loop_
_entity.id
_entity.type
_entity.pdbx_description
1 polymer ?
#
loop_
_entity_poly.entity_id
_entity_poly.type
_entity_poly.pdbx_seq_one_letter_code
_entity_poly.pdbx_strand_id
1 'polypeptide(L)'
;MQRIRQQYVQTTFRFANRTDHIFITLSLIVTVGNMLRFPIICSENGGILFLIPYALCLIFITIPIIYLENAIGQYSSLPPIQLFQYLCPALEGIQSD
;
A
#
# COMPACT_ATOMS: atom_id res chain seq x y z
N MET A 1 16.02 -1.86 20.37
CA MET A 1 14.91 -0.92 20.11
C MET A 1 15.37 0.50 19.76
N GLN A 2 15.95 1.29 20.68
CA GLN A 2 16.27 2.70 20.40
C GLN A 2 17.34 2.91 19.31
N ARG A 3 18.33 2.02 19.17
CA ARG A 3 19.37 2.11 18.12
C ARG A 3 18.83 1.85 16.71
N ILE A 4 17.93 0.88 16.53
CA ILE A 4 17.28 0.57 15.24
C ILE A 4 16.36 1.74 14.82
N ARG A 5 15.60 2.29 15.77
CA ARG A 5 14.71 3.44 15.53
C ARG A 5 15.47 4.69 15.09
N GLN A 6 16.65 4.94 15.67
CA GLN A 6 17.53 6.05 15.30
C GLN A 6 18.15 5.88 13.91
N GLN A 7 18.54 4.66 13.53
CA GLN A 7 19.02 4.36 12.17
C GLN A 7 17.90 4.52 11.13
N TYR A 8 16.67 4.09 11.44
CA TYR A 8 15.53 4.21 10.53
C TYR A 8 15.18 5.68 10.22
N VAL A 9 15.11 6.53 11.25
CA VAL A 9 14.75 7.96 11.11
C VAL A 9 15.74 8.72 10.20
N GLN A 10 17.00 8.27 10.11
CA GLN A 10 18.03 8.86 9.25
C GLN A 10 17.95 8.39 7.78
N THR A 11 17.38 7.22 7.52
CA THR A 11 17.28 6.63 6.17
C THR A 11 15.95 6.89 5.46
N THR A 12 14.91 7.28 6.20
CA THR A 12 13.57 7.51 5.62
C THR A 12 13.47 8.86 4.93
N PHE A 13 12.99 8.85 3.69
CA PHE A 13 12.56 10.06 3.01
C PHE A 13 11.37 10.69 3.74
N ARG A 14 11.48 11.97 4.11
CA ARG A 14 10.38 12.74 4.68
C ARG A 14 9.79 13.65 3.60
N PHE A 15 8.48 13.55 3.40
CA PHE A 15 7.76 14.43 2.51
C PHE A 15 7.73 15.86 3.07
N ALA A 16 8.03 16.84 2.22
CA ALA A 16 8.01 18.25 2.59
C ALA A 16 6.59 18.77 2.78
N ASN A 17 5.67 18.38 1.88
CA ASN A 17 4.26 18.75 1.93
C ASN A 17 3.34 17.54 2.02
N ARG A 18 2.16 17.73 2.61
CA ARG A 18 1.13 16.67 2.66
C ARG A 18 0.60 16.29 1.28
N THR A 19 0.59 17.25 0.35
CA THR A 19 0.10 17.04 -1.03
C THR A 19 1.02 16.10 -1.81
N ASP A 20 2.33 16.25 -1.64
CA ASP A 20 3.34 15.40 -2.30
C ASP A 20 3.19 13.94 -1.86
N HIS A 21 2.92 13.74 -0.57
CA HIS A 21 2.64 12.41 -0.04
C HIS A 21 1.40 11.78 -0.69
N ILE A 22 0.28 12.52 -0.76
CA ILE A 22 -0.97 12.02 -1.36
C ILE A 22 -0.78 11.69 -2.85
N PHE A 23 -0.05 12.53 -3.59
CA PHE A 23 0.20 12.30 -5.02
C PHE A 23 1.02 11.03 -5.29
N ILE A 24 2.04 10.78 -4.46
CA ILE A 24 2.87 9.57 -4.57
C ILE A 24 2.05 8.33 -4.23
N THR A 25 1.24 8.37 -3.17
CA THR A 25 0.34 7.27 -2.83
C THR A 25 -0.67 6.99 -3.93
N LEU A 26 -1.30 8.02 -4.51
CA LEU A 26 -2.22 7.89 -5.66
C LEU A 26 -1.54 7.24 -6.88
N SER A 27 -0.31 7.62 -7.16
CA SER A 27 0.47 7.06 -8.26
C SER A 27 0.77 5.57 -8.05
N LEU A 28 1.05 5.15 -6.81
CA LEU A 28 1.25 3.75 -6.45
C LEU A 28 -0.03 2.91 -6.65
N ILE A 29 -1.19 3.46 -6.29
CA ILE A 29 -2.49 2.79 -6.43
C ILE A 29 -2.87 2.58 -7.89
N VAL A 30 -2.60 3.58 -8.73
CA VAL A 30 -2.93 3.57 -10.17
C VAL A 30 -1.94 2.71 -10.97
N THR A 31 -0.85 2.21 -10.36
CA THR A 31 0.25 1.52 -11.05
C THR A 31 -0.21 0.30 -11.87
N VAL A 32 0.48 0.10 -13.00
CA VAL A 32 0.27 -0.81 -14.14
C VAL A 32 -0.29 -2.21 -13.81
N GLY A 33 0.01 -2.78 -12.64
CA GLY A 33 -0.48 -4.10 -12.24
C GLY A 33 -2.01 -4.23 -12.25
N ASN A 34 -2.72 -3.15 -11.88
CA ASN A 34 -4.18 -3.14 -11.89
C ASN A 34 -4.75 -2.92 -13.31
N MET A 35 -4.06 -2.15 -14.14
CA MET A 35 -4.44 -1.90 -15.53
C MET A 35 -4.17 -3.09 -16.47
N LEU A 36 -3.16 -3.93 -16.20
CA LEU A 36 -2.82 -5.08 -17.05
C LEU A 36 -3.77 -6.28 -16.85
N ARG A 37 -4.35 -6.45 -15.65
CA ARG A 37 -5.36 -7.49 -15.37
C ARG A 37 -6.73 -7.13 -15.93
N PHE A 38 -7.02 -5.83 -16.05
CA PHE A 38 -8.30 -5.33 -16.52
C PHE A 38 -8.71 -5.83 -17.94
N PRO A 39 -7.85 -5.82 -18.97
CA PRO A 39 -8.17 -6.31 -20.31
C PRO A 39 -8.64 -7.77 -20.33
N ILE A 40 -8.00 -8.62 -19.53
CA ILE A 40 -8.25 -10.06 -19.49
C ILE A 40 -9.65 -10.32 -18.91
N ILE A 41 -9.94 -9.71 -17.76
CA ILE A 41 -11.20 -9.92 -17.03
C ILE A 41 -12.39 -9.28 -17.78
N CYS A 42 -12.16 -8.14 -18.44
CA CYS A 42 -13.18 -7.41 -19.19
C CYS A 42 -13.64 -8.18 -20.44
N SER A 43 -12.73 -8.92 -21.08
CA SER A 43 -13.05 -9.77 -22.24
C SER A 43 -13.97 -10.94 -21.88
N GLU A 44 -13.84 -11.50 -20.68
CA GLU A 44 -14.61 -12.66 -20.24
C GLU A 44 -15.99 -12.30 -19.66
N ASN A 45 -16.16 -11.09 -19.13
CA ASN A 45 -17.37 -10.65 -18.41
C ASN A 45 -18.28 -9.68 -19.20
N GLY A 46 -18.19 -9.67 -20.54
CA GLY A 46 -19.10 -8.90 -21.39
C GLY A 46 -18.63 -7.50 -21.78
N GLY A 47 -17.32 -7.23 -21.75
CA GLY A 47 -16.72 -5.99 -22.24
C GLY A 47 -16.82 -4.82 -21.27
N ILE A 48 -16.81 -3.59 -21.81
CA ILE A 48 -16.66 -2.32 -21.07
C ILE A 48 -17.69 -2.12 -19.94
N LEU A 49 -18.86 -2.76 -20.00
CA LEU A 49 -19.87 -2.62 -18.94
C LEU A 49 -19.40 -3.18 -17.59
N PHE A 50 -18.49 -4.17 -17.60
CA PHE A 50 -17.88 -4.72 -16.38
C PHE A 50 -16.87 -3.77 -15.71
N LEU A 51 -16.46 -2.68 -16.38
CA LEU A 51 -15.52 -1.70 -15.85
C LEU A 51 -16.12 -0.89 -14.68
N ILE A 52 -17.42 -0.60 -14.71
CA ILE A 52 -18.09 0.21 -13.68
C ILE A 52 -18.05 -0.49 -12.30
N PRO A 53 -18.54 -1.73 -12.14
CA PRO A 53 -18.45 -2.43 -10.86
C PRO A 53 -16.99 -2.71 -10.44
N TYR A 54 -16.09 -2.98 -11.40
CA TYR A 54 -14.67 -3.16 -11.10
C TYR A 54 -14.03 -1.91 -10.50
N ALA A 55 -14.26 -0.75 -11.12
CA ALA A 55 -13.76 0.54 -10.61
C ALA A 55 -14.35 0.87 -9.23
N LEU A 56 -15.64 0.61 -9.02
CA LEU A 56 -16.28 0.80 -7.71
C LEU A 56 -15.65 -0.09 -6.64
N CYS A 57 -15.52 -1.40 -6.90
CA CYS A 57 -14.87 -2.32 -5.96
C CYS A 57 -13.43 -1.91 -5.65
N LEU A 58 -12.67 -1.48 -6.67
CA LEU A 58 -11.33 -0.95 -6.47
C LEU A 58 -11.33 0.27 -5.56
N ILE A 59 -12.19 1.26 -5.79
CA ILE A 59 -12.25 2.46 -4.94
C ILE A 59 -12.65 2.08 -3.50
N PHE A 60 -13.67 1.25 -3.35
CA PHE A 60 -14.18 0.84 -2.04
C PHE A 60 -13.20 -0.01 -1.23
N ILE A 61 -12.35 -0.82 -1.88
CA ILE A 61 -11.35 -1.65 -1.19
C ILE A 61 -10.05 -0.87 -0.99
N THR A 62 -9.64 -0.10 -1.99
CA THR A 62 -8.34 0.58 -1.96
C THR A 62 -8.34 1.74 -0.96
N ILE A 63 -9.38 2.59 -0.93
CA ILE A 63 -9.48 3.71 0.02
C ILE A 63 -9.30 3.28 1.48
N PRO A 64 -10.05 2.29 2.02
CA PRO A 64 -9.88 1.88 3.41
C PRO A 64 -8.53 1.21 3.68
N ILE A 65 -7.97 0.47 2.72
CA ILE A 65 -6.63 -0.13 2.85
C ILE A 65 -5.55 0.94 2.98
N ILE A 66 -5.56 1.95 2.11
CA ILE A 66 -4.60 3.06 2.17
C ILE A 66 -4.73 3.83 3.49
N TYR A 67 -5.97 4.05 3.93
CA TYR A 67 -6.21 4.73 5.20
C TYR A 67 -5.61 3.93 6.38
N LEU A 68 -5.84 2.62 6.40
CA LEU A 68 -5.28 1.72 7.40
C LEU A 68 -3.75 1.71 7.36
N GLU A 69 -3.16 1.55 6.17
CA GLU A 69 -1.71 1.53 5.98
C GLU A 69 -1.06 2.84 6.43
N ASN A 70 -1.66 3.98 6.08
CA ASN A 70 -1.15 5.29 6.47
C ASN A 70 -1.31 5.53 7.99
N ALA A 71 -2.42 5.10 8.60
CA ALA A 71 -2.61 5.18 10.05
C ALA A 71 -1.57 4.35 10.81
N ILE A 72 -1.31 3.13 10.34
CA ILE A 72 -0.32 2.24 10.94
C ILE A 72 1.12 2.77 10.72
N GLY A 73 1.42 3.29 9.53
CA GLY A 73 2.72 3.88 9.22
C GLY A 73 3.03 5.10 10.08
N GLN A 74 2.03 5.97 10.29
CA GLN A 74 2.17 7.15 11.17
C GLN A 74 2.30 6.76 12.65
N TYR A 75 1.54 5.76 13.10
CA TYR A 75 1.57 5.30 14.49
C TYR A 75 2.87 4.59 14.87
N SER A 76 3.36 3.71 13.99
CA SER A 76 4.53 2.86 14.27
C SER A 76 5.86 3.59 14.06
N SER A 77 5.95 4.46 13.05
CA SER A 77 7.22 5.06 12.62
C SER A 77 8.33 4.00 12.43
N LEU A 78 7.95 2.81 11.98
CA LEU A 78 8.80 1.65 11.72
C LEU A 78 8.60 1.21 10.27
N PRO A 79 9.60 0.55 9.65
CA PRO A 79 9.43 0.02 8.30
C PRO A 79 8.37 -1.09 8.28
N PRO A 80 7.63 -1.26 7.16
CA PRO A 80 6.53 -2.23 7.06
C PRO A 80 6.94 -3.65 7.46
N ILE A 81 8.14 -4.08 7.08
CA ILE A 81 8.65 -5.43 7.38
C ILE A 81 8.79 -5.68 8.89
N GLN A 82 9.26 -4.67 9.63
CA GLN A 82 9.40 -4.78 11.10
C GLN A 82 8.04 -4.62 11.77
N LEU A 83 7.18 -3.75 11.25
CA LEU A 83 5.81 -3.58 11.74
C LEU A 83 5.02 -4.89 11.69
N PHE A 84 5.07 -5.63 10.57
CA PHE A 84 4.34 -6.89 10.43
C PHE A 84 4.80 -7.95 11.43
N GLN A 85 6.09 -7.98 11.79
CA GLN A 85 6.61 -8.85 12.86
C GLN A 85 5.99 -8.53 14.22
N TYR A 86 5.73 -7.25 14.52
CA TYR A 86 5.09 -6.84 15.78
C TYR A 86 3.57 -7.05 15.79
N LEU A 87 2.89 -6.92 14.64
CA LEU A 87 1.45 -7.12 14.53
C LEU A 87 1.06 -8.60 14.46
N CYS A 88 1.86 -9.42 13.78
CA CYS A 88 1.61 -10.85 13.62
C CYS A 88 2.96 -11.60 13.62
N PRO A 89 3.37 -12.19 14.76
CA PRO A 89 4.65 -12.90 14.88
C PRO A 89 4.73 -14.15 13.98
N ALA A 90 3.61 -14.60 13.40
CA ALA A 90 3.60 -15.71 12.44
C ALA A 90 4.30 -15.40 11.11
N LEU A 91 4.51 -14.12 10.77
CA LEU A 91 5.17 -13.68 9.52
C LEU A 91 6.67 -13.38 9.71
N GLU A 92 7.22 -13.64 10.90
CA GLU A 92 8.62 -13.36 11.24
C GLU A 92 9.63 -14.14 10.38
N GLY A 93 9.20 -15.26 9.78
CA GLY A 93 10.01 -16.10 8.89
C GLY A 93 10.22 -15.57 7.47
N ILE A 94 9.61 -14.45 7.05
CA ILE A 94 9.81 -13.91 5.69
C ILE A 94 11.22 -13.31 5.49
N GLN A 95 11.97 -13.07 6.57
CA GLN A 95 13.29 -12.43 6.54
C GLN A 95 14.48 -13.41 6.64
N SER A 96 14.25 -14.74 6.70
CA SER A 96 15.34 -15.71 6.95
C SER A 96 16.12 -16.18 5.72
N ASP A 97 15.91 -15.58 4.54
CA ASP A 97 16.70 -15.82 3.32
C ASP A 97 17.34 -14.53 2.77
#